data_AF-A0A0G1WI62-F1
#
_entry.id   AF-A0A0G1WI62-F1
#
_cell.length_a   1.000
_cell.length_b   1.000
_cell.length_c   1.000
_cell.angle_alpha   90.00
_cell.angle_beta   90.00
_cell.angle_gamma   90.00
#
_symmetry.space_group_name_H-M   'P 1'
#
loop_
_entity.id
_entity.type
_entity.pdbx_description
1 polymer ?
#
loop_
_entity_poly.entity_id
_entity_poly.type
_entity_poly.pdbx_seq_one_letter_code
_entity_poly.pdbx_strand_id
1 'polypeptide(L)'
;METRISNSTEAQSHRNTLIQRIILALALGYIFFFFGERVFWSFPHPGDTLISNFFGWLLYSYSAYLILIVIEHFRVRAWWAVFLAGAFFGWLTEGVIAMTLFGGGGLPFPIGISWTGLAWHAFISVFIGWYLVMMFLNGNHYKKIIFFSIGLGIFWGVWSLAWALETPPIAITPDIYLLHGLITVLLLSISYHFFSKYRPGGFTTSRWEKTGLAVPVLAFFIFVTIPAVGLFAAVLPVLFGILYFALKKNRDREESSGFLESLSGQPKIRSYFLLFLAPIIAALIYNSGIVLPTNLYVLYITTPLGFILLGIRYVASGQFF
;
A
#
# COMPACT_ATOMS: atom_id res chain seq x y z
N MET A 1 -44.76 19.88 -30.52
CA MET A 1 -44.10 20.67 -29.46
C MET A 1 -44.06 19.80 -28.23
N GLU A 2 -43.11 18.86 -28.22
CA GLU A 2 -42.88 17.78 -27.25
C GLU A 2 -41.69 17.06 -27.91
N THR A 3 -40.48 16.97 -27.36
CA THR A 3 -40.07 16.36 -26.10
C THR A 3 -38.67 16.90 -25.77
N ARG A 4 -38.51 17.57 -24.62
CA ARG A 4 -37.20 18.05 -24.16
C ARG A 4 -37.04 17.91 -22.66
N ILE A 5 -37.30 16.73 -22.11
CA ILE A 5 -36.98 16.41 -20.71
C ILE A 5 -36.69 14.90 -20.59
N SER A 6 -35.47 14.44 -20.88
CA SER A 6 -35.00 13.14 -20.35
C SER A 6 -33.48 12.89 -20.39
N ASN A 7 -32.62 13.91 -20.50
CA ASN A 7 -31.15 13.66 -20.57
C ASN A 7 -30.36 14.13 -19.34
N SER A 8 -31.03 14.58 -18.27
CA SER A 8 -30.33 15.08 -17.07
C SER A 8 -30.21 14.06 -15.93
N THR A 9 -30.88 12.92 -16.00
CA THR A 9 -30.92 11.94 -14.89
C THR A 9 -29.88 10.82 -15.01
N GLU A 10 -29.46 10.42 -16.22
CA GLU A 10 -28.42 9.38 -16.39
C GLU A 10 -26.99 9.90 -16.14
N ALA A 11 -26.75 11.21 -16.31
CA ALA A 11 -25.44 11.82 -16.08
C ALA A 11 -25.05 11.94 -14.58
N GLN A 12 -25.94 11.55 -13.66
CA GLN A 12 -25.78 11.76 -12.22
C GLN A 12 -25.34 10.49 -11.46
N SER A 13 -25.23 9.32 -12.12
CA SER A 13 -25.04 8.02 -11.45
C SER A 13 -23.59 7.57 -11.19
N HIS A 14 -22.58 8.40 -11.51
CA HIS A 14 -21.16 7.99 -11.40
C HIS A 14 -20.31 8.77 -10.40
N ARG A 15 -20.87 9.72 -9.65
CA ARG A 15 -20.11 10.47 -8.63
C ARG A 15 -20.23 9.82 -7.26
N ASN A 16 -19.08 9.55 -6.66
CA ASN A 16 -18.95 9.04 -5.30
C ASN A 16 -19.31 10.09 -4.24
N THR A 17 -19.93 9.65 -3.14
CA THR A 17 -20.24 10.53 -2.00
C THR A 17 -18.99 10.75 -1.13
N LEU A 18 -18.99 11.80 -0.30
CA LEU A 18 -17.91 12.05 0.66
C LEU A 18 -17.74 10.85 1.62
N ILE A 19 -18.86 10.30 2.10
CA ILE A 19 -18.86 9.13 2.98
C ILE A 19 -18.19 7.93 2.30
N GLN A 20 -18.50 7.66 1.03
CA GLN A 20 -17.83 6.60 0.27
C GLN A 20 -16.32 6.86 0.16
N ARG A 21 -15.90 8.10 -0.10
CA ARG A 21 -14.46 8.44 -0.15
C ARG A 21 -13.75 8.18 1.17
N ILE A 22 -14.39 8.55 2.29
CA ILE A 22 -13.87 8.31 3.63
C ILE A 22 -13.77 6.80 3.90
N ILE A 23 -14.83 6.03 3.63
CA ILE A 23 -14.81 4.57 3.82
C ILE A 23 -13.71 3.92 2.99
N LEU A 24 -13.52 4.34 1.73
CA LEU A 24 -12.46 3.82 0.88
C LEU A 24 -11.07 4.17 1.41
N ALA A 25 -10.87 5.40 1.85
CA ALA A 25 -9.60 5.83 2.43
C ALA A 25 -9.27 5.05 3.71
N LEU A 26 -10.26 4.84 4.59
CA LEU A 26 -10.10 4.07 5.83
C LEU A 26 -9.82 2.59 5.57
N ALA A 27 -10.59 1.98 4.67
CA ALA A 27 -10.41 0.58 4.29
C ALA A 27 -9.06 0.34 3.60
N LEU A 28 -8.72 1.18 2.62
CA LEU A 28 -7.45 1.09 1.92
C LEU A 28 -6.27 1.42 2.84
N GLY A 29 -6.46 2.39 3.74
CA GLY A 29 -5.51 2.73 4.79
C GLY A 29 -5.17 1.57 5.69
N TYR A 30 -6.17 0.79 6.13
CA TYR A 30 -5.89 -0.40 6.93
C TYR A 30 -5.19 -1.49 6.12
N ILE A 31 -5.55 -1.68 4.84
CA ILE A 31 -4.82 -2.63 3.96
C ILE A 31 -3.35 -2.25 3.90
N PHE A 32 -3.02 -0.98 3.66
CA PHE A 32 -1.64 -0.52 3.63
C PHE A 32 -0.96 -0.59 4.99
N PHE A 33 -1.67 -0.25 6.09
CA PHE A 33 -1.15 -0.35 7.46
C PHE A 33 -0.86 -1.80 7.85
N PHE A 34 -1.66 -2.76 7.38
CA PHE A 34 -1.43 -4.18 7.62
C PHE A 34 -0.10 -4.62 7.00
N PHE A 35 0.15 -4.34 5.72
CA PHE A 35 1.40 -4.74 5.08
C PHE A 35 2.60 -3.87 5.52
N GLY A 36 2.38 -2.58 5.71
CA GLY A 36 3.39 -1.60 6.09
C GLY A 36 3.87 -1.75 7.53
N GLU A 37 2.98 -2.08 8.47
CA GLU A 37 3.31 -2.14 9.90
C GLU A 37 3.07 -3.51 10.52
N ARG A 38 1.91 -4.14 10.28
CA ARG A 38 1.56 -5.39 11.00
C ARG A 38 2.39 -6.58 10.51
N VAL A 39 2.59 -6.70 9.20
CA VAL A 39 3.51 -7.69 8.61
C VAL A 39 4.96 -7.29 8.87
N PHE A 40 5.30 -6.00 8.76
CA PHE A 40 6.66 -5.51 9.01
C PHE A 40 7.12 -5.81 10.43
N TRP A 41 6.42 -5.34 11.46
CA TRP A 41 6.78 -5.65 12.85
C TRP A 41 6.47 -7.07 13.26
N SER A 42 5.60 -7.75 12.52
CA SER A 42 5.16 -9.14 12.70
C SER A 42 4.42 -9.51 13.97
N PHE A 43 4.51 -8.70 15.01
CA PHE A 43 3.91 -8.91 16.32
C PHE A 43 3.51 -7.57 16.93
N PRO A 44 2.84 -7.53 18.10
CA PRO A 44 2.61 -6.29 18.83
C PRO A 44 3.96 -5.62 19.15
N HIS A 45 4.29 -4.56 18.42
CA HIS A 45 5.59 -3.89 18.55
C HIS A 45 5.74 -3.29 19.97
N PRO A 46 6.87 -3.50 20.65
CA PRO A 46 7.08 -2.91 21.97
C PRO A 46 6.90 -1.38 21.96
N GLY A 47 6.08 -0.87 22.87
CA GLY A 47 5.77 0.56 22.96
C GLY A 47 4.59 1.02 22.09
N ASP A 48 4.07 0.17 21.20
CA ASP A 48 2.81 0.45 20.53
C ASP A 48 1.65 0.41 21.53
N THR A 49 0.83 1.46 21.50
CA THR A 49 -0.44 1.52 22.22
C THR A 49 -1.60 1.36 21.23
N LEU A 50 -2.81 1.10 21.73
CA LEU A 50 -4.01 1.15 20.88
C LEU A 50 -4.17 2.53 20.23
N ILE A 51 -3.78 3.60 20.94
CA ILE A 51 -3.85 4.98 20.45
C ILE A 51 -2.83 5.19 19.32
N SER A 52 -1.57 4.76 19.49
CA SER A 52 -0.57 4.90 18.42
C SER A 52 -0.95 4.10 17.18
N ASN A 53 -1.48 2.89 17.36
CA ASN A 53 -2.00 2.06 16.27
C ASN A 53 -3.16 2.74 15.53
N PHE A 54 -4.10 3.35 16.26
CA PHE A 54 -5.21 4.08 15.68
C PHE A 54 -4.73 5.27 14.85
N PHE A 55 -3.80 6.08 15.37
CA PHE A 55 -3.23 7.19 14.60
C PHE A 55 -2.37 6.73 13.42
N GLY A 56 -1.64 5.62 13.56
CA GLY A 56 -0.94 4.98 12.45
C GLY A 56 -1.90 4.59 11.33
N TRP A 57 -3.00 3.92 11.66
CA TRP A 57 -4.05 3.61 10.69
C TRP A 57 -4.63 4.87 10.03
N LEU A 58 -4.88 5.95 10.77
CA LEU A 58 -5.38 7.21 10.19
C LEU A 58 -4.36 7.85 9.24
N LEU A 59 -3.07 7.78 9.56
CA LEU A 59 -1.99 8.30 8.71
C LEU A 59 -1.87 7.51 7.41
N TYR A 60 -1.96 6.19 7.48
CA TYR A 60 -2.03 5.32 6.31
C TYR A 60 -3.32 5.56 5.51
N SER A 61 -4.45 5.85 6.16
CA SER A 61 -5.72 6.19 5.51
C SER A 61 -5.65 7.52 4.78
N TYR A 62 -4.99 8.51 5.36
CA TYR A 62 -4.73 9.80 4.72
C TYR A 62 -3.85 9.63 3.47
N SER A 63 -2.78 8.85 3.59
CA SER A 63 -1.88 8.52 2.47
C SER A 63 -2.58 7.69 1.39
N ALA A 64 -3.49 6.79 1.78
CA ALA A 64 -4.37 6.06 0.88
C ALA A 64 -5.39 6.97 0.19
N TYR A 65 -5.86 8.04 0.81
CA TYR A 65 -6.68 9.02 0.10
C TYR A 65 -5.85 9.68 -1.02
N LEU A 66 -4.63 10.11 -0.70
CA LEU A 66 -3.73 10.71 -1.70
C LEU A 66 -3.42 9.75 -2.85
N ILE A 67 -3.23 8.45 -2.60
CA ILE A 67 -3.05 7.47 -3.68
C ILE A 67 -4.28 7.38 -4.58
N LEU A 68 -5.50 7.41 -4.02
CA LEU A 68 -6.75 7.39 -4.80
C LEU A 68 -6.86 8.64 -5.70
N ILE A 69 -6.39 9.80 -5.22
CA ILE A 69 -6.29 11.03 -6.02
C ILE A 69 -5.27 10.85 -7.16
N VAL A 70 -4.09 10.28 -6.88
CA VAL A 70 -3.07 10.01 -7.90
C VAL A 70 -3.62 9.07 -8.98
N ILE A 71 -4.33 8.02 -8.56
CA ILE A 71 -4.93 7.03 -9.47
C ILE A 71 -5.97 7.65 -10.39
N GLU A 72 -6.84 8.49 -9.82
CA GLU A 72 -7.83 9.27 -10.55
C GLU A 72 -7.17 10.25 -11.53
N HIS A 73 -6.25 11.07 -11.03
CA HIS A 73 -5.65 12.15 -11.79
C HIS A 73 -4.81 11.65 -12.97
N PHE A 74 -4.05 10.57 -12.76
CA PHE A 74 -3.14 10.00 -13.76
C PHE A 74 -3.72 8.81 -14.52
N ARG A 75 -5.01 8.50 -14.33
CA ARG A 75 -5.69 7.38 -15.01
C ARG A 75 -4.90 6.07 -14.87
N VAL A 76 -4.48 5.76 -13.65
CA VAL A 76 -3.62 4.61 -13.32
C VAL A 76 -4.41 3.32 -13.50
N ARG A 77 -4.22 2.55 -14.57
CA ARG A 77 -5.07 1.37 -14.88
C ARG A 77 -4.31 0.07 -15.08
N ALA A 78 -3.20 0.11 -15.81
CA ALA A 78 -2.35 -1.05 -15.99
C ALA A 78 -1.55 -1.39 -14.72
N TRP A 79 -1.11 -2.65 -14.63
CA TRP A 79 -0.38 -3.16 -13.47
C TRP A 79 0.90 -2.35 -13.17
N TRP A 80 1.65 -1.89 -14.19
CA TRP A 80 2.83 -1.03 -13.96
C TRP A 80 2.43 0.33 -13.36
N ALA A 81 1.21 0.79 -13.62
CA ALA A 81 0.69 2.07 -13.18
C ALA A 81 0.49 2.05 -11.68
N VAL A 82 -0.10 0.94 -11.23
CA VAL A 82 -0.35 0.66 -9.83
C VAL A 82 0.96 0.67 -9.07
N PHE A 83 2.02 0.07 -9.63
CA PHE A 83 3.35 0.13 -9.02
C PHE A 83 3.89 1.58 -8.91
N LEU A 84 3.75 2.41 -9.96
CA LEU A 84 4.20 3.81 -9.90
C LEU A 84 3.36 4.67 -8.94
N ALA A 85 2.05 4.44 -8.86
CA ALA A 85 1.21 5.04 -7.83
C ALA A 85 1.63 4.56 -6.43
N GLY A 86 2.02 3.28 -6.33
CA GLY A 86 2.61 2.71 -5.13
C GLY A 86 3.94 3.35 -4.76
N ALA A 87 4.77 3.71 -5.73
CA ALA A 87 6.03 4.42 -5.48
C ALA A 87 5.79 5.82 -4.92
N PHE A 88 4.74 6.51 -5.39
CA PHE A 88 4.30 7.76 -4.77
C PHE A 88 3.91 7.53 -3.31
N PHE A 89 3.11 6.49 -3.02
CA PHE A 89 2.75 6.15 -1.64
C PHE A 89 3.98 5.81 -0.78
N GLY A 90 4.89 4.98 -1.29
CA GLY A 90 6.08 4.57 -0.55
C GLY A 90 7.02 5.73 -0.24
N TRP A 91 7.30 6.62 -1.20
CA TRP A 91 8.16 7.79 -0.93
C TRP A 91 7.45 8.89 -0.14
N LEU A 92 6.12 8.97 -0.20
CA LEU A 92 5.37 9.82 0.72
C LEU A 92 5.51 9.30 2.16
N THR A 93 5.21 8.02 2.39
CA THR A 93 5.25 7.40 3.71
C THR A 93 6.67 7.39 4.27
N GLU A 94 7.66 6.94 3.51
CA GLU A 94 9.02 6.74 4.02
C GLU A 94 9.94 7.93 3.84
N GLY A 95 9.63 8.82 2.89
CA GLY A 95 10.42 10.01 2.65
C GLY A 95 9.92 11.21 3.42
N VAL A 96 8.62 11.47 3.36
CA VAL A 96 8.04 12.67 3.99
C VAL A 96 7.73 12.38 5.45
N ILE A 97 7.02 11.29 5.73
CA ILE A 97 6.40 11.04 7.03
C ILE A 97 7.37 10.33 8.00
N ALA A 98 7.83 9.13 7.66
CA ALA A 98 8.67 8.29 8.52
C ALA A 98 10.18 8.59 8.40
N MET A 99 10.59 9.25 7.30
CA MET A 99 11.97 9.71 7.07
C MET A 99 13.03 8.60 7.02
N THR A 100 12.66 7.36 6.71
CA THR A 100 13.58 6.21 6.72
C THR A 100 14.49 6.12 5.49
N LEU A 101 14.20 6.89 4.43
CA LEU A 101 14.95 6.90 3.17
C LEU A 101 16.48 7.16 3.32
N PHE A 102 16.92 7.80 4.42
CA PHE A 102 18.31 8.17 4.70
C PHE A 102 18.87 7.56 6.00
N GLY A 103 18.61 6.28 6.28
CA GLY A 103 19.22 5.62 7.44
C GLY A 103 18.26 5.16 8.53
N GLY A 104 16.95 5.30 8.33
CA GLY A 104 15.98 4.69 9.25
C GLY A 104 16.13 3.17 9.25
N GLY A 105 16.26 2.58 10.44
CA GLY A 105 16.49 1.14 10.59
C GLY A 105 17.88 0.66 10.16
N GLY A 106 18.89 1.54 10.10
CA GLY A 106 20.29 1.16 9.84
C GLY A 106 20.65 0.95 8.36
N LEU A 107 19.77 1.31 7.42
CA LEU A 107 19.99 1.10 5.99
C LEU A 107 20.66 2.30 5.32
N PRO A 108 21.81 2.13 4.66
CA PRO A 108 22.52 3.25 4.05
C PRO A 108 21.76 3.80 2.84
N PHE A 109 21.76 5.11 2.67
CA PHE A 109 21.38 5.72 1.40
C PHE A 109 22.31 5.23 0.27
N PRO A 110 21.82 4.95 -0.96
CA PRO A 110 20.45 5.14 -1.47
C PRO A 110 19.54 3.90 -1.35
N ILE A 111 19.94 2.87 -0.59
CA ILE A 111 19.20 1.59 -0.53
C ILE A 111 17.77 1.80 -0.03
N GLY A 112 17.57 2.71 0.95
CA GLY A 112 16.25 3.06 1.49
C GLY A 112 15.24 3.52 0.42
N ILE A 113 15.69 4.19 -0.65
CA ILE A 113 14.82 4.63 -1.77
C ILE A 113 14.05 3.45 -2.35
N SER A 114 14.76 2.34 -2.59
CA SER A 114 14.11 1.16 -3.11
C SER A 114 13.54 0.30 -1.99
N TRP A 115 14.30 -0.04 -0.96
CA TRP A 115 13.85 -1.00 0.03
C TRP A 115 12.56 -0.58 0.74
N THR A 116 12.53 0.56 1.43
CA THR A 116 11.32 0.96 2.17
C THR A 116 10.27 1.52 1.21
N GLY A 117 10.66 2.40 0.28
CA GLY A 117 9.74 3.03 -0.66
C GLY A 117 9.16 2.11 -1.73
N LEU A 118 10.02 1.48 -2.55
CA LEU A 118 9.58 0.73 -3.73
C LEU A 118 9.27 -0.75 -3.42
N ALA A 119 10.14 -1.42 -2.68
CA ALA A 119 10.03 -2.85 -2.43
C ALA A 119 8.97 -3.14 -1.37
N TRP A 120 9.00 -2.44 -0.24
CA TRP A 120 8.03 -2.65 0.82
C TRP A 120 6.67 -1.99 0.51
N HIS A 121 6.65 -0.67 0.31
CA HIS A 121 5.38 0.02 0.16
C HIS A 121 4.79 -0.08 -1.25
N ALA A 122 5.56 0.22 -2.30
CA ALA A 122 4.99 0.15 -3.65
C ALA A 122 4.67 -1.29 -4.09
N PHE A 123 5.59 -2.23 -3.88
CA PHE A 123 5.44 -3.60 -4.34
C PHE A 123 4.62 -4.46 -3.36
N ILE A 124 5.03 -4.58 -2.09
CA ILE A 124 4.31 -5.45 -1.14
C ILE A 124 2.97 -4.83 -0.75
N SER A 125 2.93 -3.57 -0.32
CA SER A 125 1.69 -3.00 0.23
C SER A 125 0.66 -2.63 -0.85
N VAL A 126 1.08 -1.90 -1.88
CA VAL A 126 0.15 -1.40 -2.92
C VAL A 126 -0.08 -2.43 -4.02
N PHE A 127 0.97 -2.96 -4.63
CA PHE A 127 0.82 -3.85 -5.79
C PHE A 127 0.33 -5.24 -5.41
N ILE A 128 1.04 -5.94 -4.51
CA ILE A 128 0.63 -7.27 -4.05
C ILE A 128 -0.58 -7.13 -3.12
N GLY A 129 -0.38 -6.40 -2.02
CA GLY A 129 -1.29 -6.34 -0.89
C GLY A 129 -2.65 -5.80 -1.28
N TRP A 130 -2.73 -4.67 -1.97
CA TRP A 130 -4.02 -4.18 -2.42
C TRP A 130 -4.41 -4.72 -3.79
N TYR A 131 -3.66 -4.44 -4.85
CA TYR A 131 -4.14 -4.69 -6.21
C TYR A 131 -4.32 -6.18 -6.55
N LEU A 132 -3.29 -7.01 -6.37
CA LEU A 132 -3.38 -8.44 -6.72
C LEU A 132 -4.37 -9.19 -5.83
N VAL A 133 -4.34 -8.95 -4.51
CA VAL A 133 -5.28 -9.60 -3.59
C VAL A 133 -6.72 -9.20 -3.90
N MET A 134 -6.99 -7.93 -4.20
CA MET A 134 -8.31 -7.48 -4.63
C MET A 134 -8.78 -8.17 -5.91
N MET A 135 -7.90 -8.36 -6.90
CA MET A 135 -8.23 -9.14 -8.10
C MET A 135 -8.61 -10.59 -7.75
N PHE A 136 -7.88 -11.22 -6.83
CA PHE A 136 -8.18 -12.61 -6.43
C PHE A 136 -9.48 -12.72 -5.65
N LEU A 137 -9.73 -11.79 -4.73
CA LEU A 137 -10.93 -11.74 -3.90
C LEU A 137 -12.18 -11.46 -4.74
N ASN A 138 -12.16 -10.40 -5.57
CA ASN A 138 -13.32 -10.00 -6.37
C ASN A 138 -13.65 -11.04 -7.45
N GLY A 139 -12.63 -11.70 -8.02
CA GLY A 139 -12.79 -12.82 -8.94
C GLY A 139 -13.14 -14.16 -8.26
N ASN A 140 -13.21 -14.20 -6.93
CA ASN A 140 -13.41 -15.42 -6.13
C ASN A 140 -12.46 -16.57 -6.53
N HIS A 141 -11.21 -16.23 -6.83
CA HIS A 141 -10.18 -17.17 -7.27
C HIS A 141 -9.58 -17.92 -6.08
N TYR A 142 -10.35 -18.82 -5.46
CA TYR A 142 -9.98 -19.52 -4.22
C TYR A 142 -8.57 -20.13 -4.23
N LYS A 143 -8.15 -20.76 -5.33
CA LYS A 143 -6.79 -21.32 -5.47
C LYS A 143 -5.70 -20.25 -5.34
N LYS A 144 -5.90 -19.08 -5.97
CA LYS A 144 -4.95 -17.96 -5.90
C LYS A 144 -4.94 -17.35 -4.50
N ILE A 145 -6.10 -17.27 -3.84
CA ILE A 145 -6.21 -16.77 -2.46
C ILE A 145 -5.48 -17.72 -1.49
N ILE A 146 -5.67 -19.04 -1.62
CA ILE A 146 -4.96 -20.04 -0.82
C ILE A 146 -3.45 -19.93 -1.05
N PHE A 147 -3.01 -19.91 -2.30
CA PHE A 147 -1.59 -19.79 -2.63
C PHE A 147 -0.98 -18.50 -2.08
N PHE A 148 -1.68 -17.37 -2.24
CA PHE A 148 -1.28 -16.11 -1.66
C PHE A 148 -1.18 -16.18 -0.13
N SER A 149 -2.18 -16.76 0.54
CA SER A 149 -2.22 -16.83 2.00
C SER A 149 -1.12 -17.74 2.56
N ILE A 150 -0.84 -18.86 1.88
CA ILE A 150 0.31 -19.71 2.20
C ILE A 150 1.62 -18.95 2.00
N GLY A 151 1.79 -18.30 0.85
CA GLY A 151 3.00 -17.52 0.55
C GLY A 151 3.22 -16.38 1.53
N LEU A 152 2.16 -15.64 1.87
CA LEU A 152 2.20 -14.59 2.89
C LEU A 152 2.52 -15.17 4.27
N GLY A 153 1.93 -16.31 4.64
CA GLY A 153 2.23 -16.97 5.91
C GLY A 153 3.69 -17.42 6.00
N ILE A 154 4.25 -18.00 4.94
CA ILE A 154 5.66 -18.36 4.86
C ILE A 154 6.54 -17.12 4.96
N PHE A 155 6.27 -16.10 4.14
CA PHE A 155 7.02 -14.86 4.15
C PHE A 155 7.00 -14.21 5.54
N TRP A 156 5.81 -14.05 6.13
CA TRP A 156 5.62 -13.40 7.41
C TRP A 156 6.27 -14.18 8.55
N GLY A 157 6.11 -15.51 8.58
CA GLY A 157 6.77 -16.37 9.58
C GLY A 157 8.29 -16.39 9.46
N VAL A 158 8.84 -16.38 8.24
CA VAL A 158 10.30 -16.31 8.01
C VAL A 158 10.84 -14.93 8.36
N TRP A 159 10.15 -13.87 7.93
CA TRP A 159 10.51 -12.49 8.23
C TRP A 159 10.54 -12.23 9.74
N SER A 160 9.62 -12.84 10.50
CA SER A 160 9.56 -12.65 11.94
C SER A 160 10.72 -13.26 12.73
N LEU A 161 11.44 -14.25 12.17
CA LEU A 161 12.60 -14.88 12.82
C LEU A 161 13.79 -13.92 12.99
N ALA A 162 13.89 -12.89 12.15
CA ALA A 162 14.98 -11.90 12.24
C ALA A 162 14.82 -10.93 13.40
N TRP A 163 13.58 -10.66 13.85
CA TRP A 163 13.32 -9.70 14.92
C TRP A 163 13.90 -10.11 16.29
N ALA A 164 14.18 -11.40 16.49
CA ALA A 164 14.90 -11.87 17.67
C ALA A 164 16.38 -11.42 17.70
N LEU A 165 16.92 -10.93 16.57
CA LEU A 165 18.30 -10.42 16.45
C LEU A 165 18.40 -8.89 16.61
N GLU A 166 17.27 -8.18 16.70
CA GLU A 166 17.27 -6.74 16.92
C GLU A 166 17.69 -6.38 18.35
N THR A 167 18.02 -5.11 18.57
CA THR A 167 18.45 -4.61 19.89
C THR A 167 17.44 -3.61 20.46
N PRO A 168 16.73 -3.92 21.56
CA PRO A 168 16.73 -5.19 22.31
C PRO A 168 16.02 -6.33 21.55
N PRO A 169 16.35 -7.61 21.83
CA PRO A 169 15.69 -8.74 21.19
C PRO A 169 14.18 -8.72 21.45
N ILE A 170 13.40 -8.93 20.39
CA ILE A 170 11.95 -9.03 20.52
C ILE A 170 11.54 -10.51 20.46
N ALA A 171 11.17 -11.05 21.63
CA ALA A 171 10.69 -12.42 21.78
C ALA A 171 9.27 -12.39 22.33
N ILE A 172 8.33 -12.98 21.57
CA ILE A 172 6.92 -13.05 21.93
C ILE A 172 6.51 -14.51 21.91
N THR A 173 5.58 -14.91 22.76
CA THR A 173 5.14 -16.31 22.80
C THR A 173 4.31 -16.65 21.54
N PRO A 174 4.37 -17.89 21.02
CA PRO A 174 3.67 -18.27 19.80
C PRO A 174 2.15 -18.02 19.83
N ASP A 175 1.52 -18.12 21.00
CA ASP A 175 0.10 -17.82 21.20
C ASP A 175 -0.23 -16.33 21.02
N ILE A 176 0.61 -15.43 21.53
CA ILE A 176 0.45 -13.98 21.33
C ILE A 176 0.71 -13.62 19.86
N TYR A 177 1.72 -14.24 19.23
CA TYR A 177 2.00 -14.07 17.80
C TYR A 177 0.80 -14.48 16.94
N LEU A 178 0.23 -15.66 17.19
CA LEU A 178 -0.95 -16.14 16.49
C LEU A 178 -2.16 -15.23 16.72
N LEU A 179 -2.42 -14.83 17.97
CA LEU A 179 -3.54 -13.94 18.31
C LEU A 179 -3.42 -12.59 17.58
N HIS A 180 -2.23 -11.99 17.57
CA HIS A 180 -1.94 -10.78 16.80
C HIS A 180 -2.23 -10.97 15.31
N GLY A 181 -1.74 -12.06 14.72
CA GLY A 181 -1.97 -12.39 13.32
C GLY A 181 -3.46 -12.57 12.99
N LEU A 182 -4.21 -13.28 13.84
CA LEU A 182 -5.64 -13.51 13.66
C LEU A 182 -6.44 -12.19 13.74
N ILE A 183 -6.15 -11.33 14.72
CA ILE A 183 -6.84 -10.04 14.87
C ILE A 183 -6.56 -9.12 13.68
N THR A 184 -5.29 -9.02 13.29
CA THR A 184 -4.89 -8.10 12.20
C THR A 184 -5.44 -8.56 10.85
N VAL A 185 -5.54 -9.87 10.60
CA VAL A 185 -6.15 -10.45 9.40
C VAL A 185 -7.68 -10.37 9.41
N LEU A 186 -8.31 -10.41 10.59
CA LEU A 186 -9.74 -10.12 10.72
C LEU A 186 -10.04 -8.68 10.27
N LEU A 187 -9.29 -7.71 10.79
CA LEU A 187 -9.43 -6.30 10.39
C LEU A 187 -9.08 -6.09 8.91
N LEU A 188 -8.10 -6.84 8.37
CA LEU A 188 -7.77 -6.82 6.94
C LEU A 188 -8.94 -7.33 6.09
N SER A 189 -9.56 -8.44 6.50
CA SER A 189 -10.72 -9.03 5.84
C SER A 189 -11.92 -8.07 5.84
N ILE A 190 -12.17 -7.40 6.97
CA ILE A 190 -13.17 -6.33 7.08
C ILE A 190 -12.82 -5.21 6.10
N SER A 191 -11.57 -4.79 6.04
CA SER A 191 -11.12 -3.70 5.17
C SER A 191 -11.31 -4.02 3.69
N TYR A 192 -10.93 -5.23 3.23
CA TYR A 192 -11.25 -5.65 1.86
C TYR A 192 -12.75 -5.68 1.60
N HIS A 193 -13.56 -6.17 2.55
CA HIS A 193 -15.01 -6.19 2.40
C HIS A 193 -15.59 -4.78 2.24
N PHE A 194 -15.22 -3.84 3.12
CA PHE A 194 -15.69 -2.46 3.02
C PHE A 194 -15.20 -1.78 1.75
N PHE A 195 -13.94 -2.04 1.34
CA PHE A 195 -13.43 -1.52 0.09
C PHE A 195 -14.25 -2.05 -1.09
N SER A 196 -14.44 -3.36 -1.25
CA SER A 196 -15.24 -3.93 -2.35
C SER A 196 -16.70 -3.47 -2.35
N LYS A 197 -17.31 -3.34 -1.16
CA LYS A 197 -18.73 -2.99 -1.01
C LYS A 197 -19.02 -1.52 -1.36
N TYR A 198 -18.18 -0.59 -0.91
CA TYR A 198 -18.44 0.85 -1.01
C TYR A 198 -17.75 1.53 -2.18
N ARG A 199 -17.02 0.77 -2.99
CA ARG A 199 -16.31 1.32 -4.14
C ARG A 199 -17.25 1.78 -5.24
N PRO A 200 -17.11 3.02 -5.71
CA PRO A 200 -17.90 3.55 -6.80
C PRO A 200 -17.40 3.03 -8.16
N GLY A 201 -18.24 3.13 -9.19
CA GLY A 201 -17.83 2.93 -10.58
C GLY A 201 -16.80 3.97 -11.05
N GLY A 202 -16.82 5.18 -10.46
CA GLY A 202 -15.83 6.23 -10.67
C GLY A 202 -15.45 6.93 -9.36
N PHE A 203 -14.17 7.21 -9.17
CA PHE A 203 -13.69 8.05 -8.07
C PHE A 203 -13.41 9.44 -8.62
N THR A 204 -14.02 10.47 -8.04
CA THR A 204 -13.78 11.87 -8.41
C THR A 204 -13.55 12.68 -7.15
N THR A 205 -12.67 13.68 -7.23
CA THR A 205 -12.36 14.58 -6.11
C THR A 205 -12.35 16.02 -6.57
N SER A 206 -12.79 16.92 -5.69
CA SER A 206 -12.78 18.35 -5.95
C SER A 206 -11.37 18.93 -5.85
N ARG A 207 -11.14 20.08 -6.51
CA ARG A 207 -9.87 20.83 -6.38
C ARG A 207 -9.54 21.23 -4.93
N TRP A 208 -10.57 21.47 -4.12
CA TRP A 208 -10.43 21.86 -2.73
C TRP A 208 -10.01 20.68 -1.86
N GLU A 209 -10.54 19.47 -2.10
CA GLU A 209 -10.05 18.25 -1.44
C GLU A 209 -8.58 18.00 -1.79
N LYS A 210 -8.20 18.11 -3.07
CA LYS A 210 -6.81 17.92 -3.50
C LYS A 210 -5.87 18.92 -2.82
N THR A 211 -6.25 20.19 -2.79
CA THR A 211 -5.43 21.26 -2.17
C THR A 211 -5.38 21.10 -0.65
N GLY A 212 -6.52 20.84 -0.01
CA GLY A 212 -6.64 20.66 1.43
C GLY A 212 -5.87 19.44 1.96
N LEU A 213 -5.72 18.39 1.15
CA LEU A 213 -4.87 17.24 1.47
C LEU A 213 -3.41 17.47 1.08
N ALA A 214 -3.09 18.29 0.07
CA ALA A 214 -1.69 18.56 -0.28
C ALA A 214 -1.00 19.49 0.73
N VAL A 215 -1.71 20.50 1.25
CA VAL A 215 -1.13 21.53 2.13
C VAL A 215 -0.50 20.93 3.41
N PRO A 216 -1.15 20.04 4.18
CA PRO A 216 -0.55 19.45 5.37
C PRO A 216 0.70 18.62 5.05
N VAL A 217 0.72 17.88 3.92
CA VAL A 217 1.92 17.15 3.47
C VAL A 217 3.06 18.12 3.19
N LEU A 218 2.80 19.19 2.44
CA LEU A 218 3.81 20.19 2.10
C LEU A 218 4.31 20.93 3.35
N ALA A 219 3.41 21.27 4.28
CA ALA A 219 3.77 21.89 5.54
C ALA A 219 4.65 20.94 6.39
N PHE A 220 4.26 19.67 6.52
CA PHE A 220 5.07 18.67 7.22
C PHE A 220 6.44 18.51 6.57
N PHE A 221 6.49 18.44 5.24
CA PHE A 221 7.73 18.37 4.48
C PHE A 221 8.66 19.56 4.76
N ILE A 222 8.14 20.78 4.69
CA ILE A 222 8.93 22.02 4.84
C ILE A 222 9.37 22.24 6.30
N PHE A 223 8.49 21.99 7.27
CA PHE A 223 8.72 22.35 8.67
C PHE A 223 9.19 21.20 9.55
N VAL A 224 9.08 19.95 9.10
CA VAL A 224 9.50 18.76 9.86
C VAL A 224 10.56 17.98 9.09
N THR A 225 10.25 17.53 7.87
CA THR A 225 11.13 16.63 7.10
C THR A 225 12.45 17.27 6.69
N ILE A 226 12.42 18.47 6.09
CA ILE A 226 13.64 19.18 5.67
C ILE A 226 14.52 19.55 6.88
N PRO A 227 13.99 20.14 7.98
CA PRO A 227 14.80 20.43 9.15
C PRO A 227 15.40 19.19 9.81
N ALA A 228 14.69 18.04 9.78
CA ALA A 228 15.20 16.79 10.32
C ALA A 228 16.34 16.21 9.47
N VAL A 229 16.18 16.19 8.13
CA VAL A 229 17.18 15.69 7.19
C VAL A 229 17.20 16.55 5.93
N GLY A 230 18.10 17.55 5.89
CA GLY A 230 18.14 18.57 4.82
C GLY A 230 18.29 18.02 3.39
N LEU A 231 18.88 16.83 3.24
CA LEU A 231 19.04 16.18 1.93
C LEU A 231 17.71 15.84 1.25
N PHE A 232 16.61 15.70 2.02
CA PHE A 232 15.27 15.53 1.48
C PHE A 232 14.82 16.68 0.56
N ALA A 233 15.31 17.91 0.79
CA ALA A 233 15.00 19.06 -0.04
C ALA A 233 15.49 18.91 -1.49
N ALA A 234 16.53 18.10 -1.72
CA ALA A 234 17.05 17.83 -3.05
C ALA A 234 16.48 16.52 -3.63
N VAL A 235 16.46 15.45 -2.83
CA VAL A 235 16.14 14.10 -3.34
C VAL A 235 14.65 13.90 -3.61
N LEU A 236 13.76 14.28 -2.69
CA LEU A 236 12.33 14.01 -2.86
C LEU A 236 11.71 14.76 -4.05
N PRO A 237 12.04 16.03 -4.33
CA PRO A 237 11.55 16.71 -5.53
C PRO A 237 11.97 16.01 -6.83
N VAL A 238 13.20 15.48 -6.90
CA VAL A 238 13.68 14.71 -8.07
C VAL A 238 12.88 13.41 -8.22
N LEU A 239 12.72 12.66 -7.13
CA LEU A 239 11.97 11.41 -7.12
C LEU A 239 10.50 11.63 -7.52
N PHE A 240 9.81 12.59 -6.91
CA PHE A 240 8.43 12.94 -7.27
C PHE A 240 8.33 13.52 -8.68
N GLY A 241 9.34 14.25 -9.16
CA GLY A 241 9.42 14.72 -10.53
C GLY A 241 9.45 13.57 -11.53
N ILE A 242 10.29 12.55 -11.30
CA ILE A 242 10.36 11.33 -12.12
C ILE A 242 8.99 10.63 -12.16
N LEU A 243 8.34 10.45 -10.99
CA LEU A 243 7.01 9.85 -10.94
C LEU A 243 5.97 10.68 -11.66
N TYR A 244 6.00 12.01 -11.49
CA TYR A 244 5.07 12.91 -12.16
C TYR A 244 5.17 12.77 -13.68
N PHE A 245 6.38 12.80 -14.25
CA PHE A 245 6.57 12.65 -15.69
C PHE A 245 6.14 11.27 -16.19
N ALA A 246 6.50 10.21 -15.46
CA ALA A 246 6.09 8.86 -15.81
C ALA A 246 4.56 8.70 -15.77
N LEU A 247 3.90 9.14 -14.70
CA LEU A 247 2.44 9.04 -14.54
C LEU A 247 1.70 9.99 -15.50
N LYS A 248 2.25 11.16 -15.83
CA LYS A 248 1.71 12.05 -16.87
C LYS A 248 1.74 11.37 -18.24
N LYS A 249 2.88 10.79 -18.63
CA LYS A 249 2.99 10.00 -19.87
C LYS A 249 2.02 8.82 -19.90
N ASN A 250 1.66 8.25 -18.74
CA ASN A 250 0.59 7.26 -18.69
C ASN A 250 -0.77 7.91 -19.04
N ARG A 251 -1.13 8.97 -18.32
CA ARG A 251 -2.41 9.65 -18.48
C ARG A 251 -2.69 10.03 -19.94
N ASP A 252 -1.66 10.49 -20.64
CA ASP A 252 -1.74 10.93 -22.03
C ASP A 252 -1.96 9.78 -23.03
N ARG A 253 -1.61 8.55 -22.66
CA ARG A 253 -1.73 7.35 -23.52
C ARG A 253 -2.91 6.44 -23.17
N GLU A 254 -3.47 6.58 -21.97
CA GLU A 254 -4.50 5.67 -21.46
C GLU A 254 -5.90 6.03 -21.98
N GLU A 255 -6.43 5.17 -22.85
CA GLU A 255 -7.74 5.33 -23.51
C GLU A 255 -8.87 4.49 -22.87
N SER A 256 -8.59 3.54 -21.96
CA SER A 256 -9.60 2.59 -21.45
C SER A 256 -10.60 3.17 -20.43
N SER A 257 -11.53 2.35 -19.88
CA SER A 257 -12.48 2.64 -18.77
C SER A 257 -11.93 2.25 -17.37
N GLY A 258 -12.49 2.77 -16.26
CA GLY A 258 -11.76 3.15 -15.02
C GLY A 258 -10.97 2.05 -14.28
N PHE A 259 -9.89 2.37 -13.54
CA PHE A 259 -9.11 1.37 -12.76
C PHE A 259 -9.91 0.68 -11.65
N LEU A 260 -10.76 1.46 -10.97
CA LEU A 260 -11.67 0.83 -10.05
C LEU A 260 -12.56 -0.11 -10.85
N GLU A 261 -13.17 0.29 -11.95
CA GLU A 261 -13.93 -0.63 -12.81
C GLU A 261 -13.23 -1.96 -13.12
N SER A 262 -11.90 -1.98 -13.32
CA SER A 262 -11.15 -3.23 -13.58
C SER A 262 -11.06 -4.21 -12.40
N LEU A 263 -11.29 -3.80 -11.15
CA LEU A 263 -11.49 -4.73 -10.02
C LEU A 263 -12.98 -5.03 -9.80
N SER A 264 -13.76 -5.22 -10.86
CA SER A 264 -15.18 -5.55 -10.76
C SER A 264 -15.42 -6.89 -10.04
N GLY A 265 -16.60 -7.01 -9.42
CA GLY A 265 -16.99 -8.19 -8.65
C GLY A 265 -17.09 -7.93 -7.14
N GLN A 266 -17.77 -8.85 -6.45
CA GLN A 266 -17.93 -8.84 -4.99
C GLN A 266 -17.37 -10.15 -4.44
N PRO A 267 -16.44 -10.12 -3.47
CA PRO A 267 -15.92 -11.33 -2.89
C PRO A 267 -16.99 -12.02 -2.04
N LYS A 268 -17.10 -13.34 -2.17
CA LYS A 268 -17.89 -14.18 -1.28
C LYS A 268 -17.21 -14.22 0.09
N ILE A 269 -18.02 -14.37 1.16
CA ILE A 269 -17.49 -14.39 2.53
C ILE A 269 -16.39 -15.45 2.72
N ARG A 270 -16.53 -16.60 2.04
CA ARG A 270 -15.55 -17.71 2.03
C ARG A 270 -14.16 -17.29 1.55
N SER A 271 -14.07 -16.31 0.64
CA SER A 271 -12.80 -15.81 0.12
C SER A 271 -11.97 -15.14 1.23
N TYR A 272 -12.61 -14.45 2.18
CA TYR A 272 -11.91 -13.82 3.30
C TYR A 272 -11.40 -14.84 4.33
N PHE A 273 -12.16 -15.91 4.59
CA PHE A 273 -11.72 -16.98 5.51
C PHE A 273 -10.42 -17.63 5.06
N LEU A 274 -10.15 -17.70 3.75
CA LEU A 274 -8.91 -18.27 3.23
C LEU A 274 -7.68 -17.43 3.60
N LEU A 275 -7.83 -16.13 3.86
CA LEU A 275 -6.74 -15.25 4.31
C LEU A 275 -6.20 -15.65 5.69
N PHE A 276 -7.01 -16.31 6.52
CA PHE A 276 -6.62 -16.78 7.85
C PHE A 276 -5.61 -17.93 7.82
N LEU A 277 -5.35 -18.53 6.65
CA LEU A 277 -4.24 -19.46 6.48
C LEU A 277 -2.88 -18.78 6.73
N ALA A 278 -2.74 -17.49 6.39
CA ALA A 278 -1.49 -16.76 6.56
C ALA A 278 -1.00 -16.70 8.02
N PRO A 279 -1.78 -16.23 9.00
CA PRO A 279 -1.32 -16.15 10.39
C PRO A 279 -1.13 -17.54 11.01
N ILE A 280 -1.89 -18.55 10.59
CA ILE A 280 -1.70 -19.94 11.05
C ILE A 280 -0.34 -20.47 10.60
N ILE A 281 -0.01 -20.33 9.32
CA ILE A 281 1.27 -20.80 8.76
C ILE A 281 2.44 -19.99 9.32
N ALA A 282 2.28 -18.68 9.45
CA ALA A 282 3.30 -17.82 10.05
C ALA A 282 3.59 -18.24 11.50
N ALA A 283 2.56 -18.53 12.30
CA ALA A 283 2.71 -18.98 13.68
C ALA A 283 3.38 -20.36 13.78
N LEU A 284 3.10 -21.30 12.86
CA LEU A 284 3.79 -22.59 12.81
C LEU A 284 5.29 -22.44 12.56
N ILE A 285 5.68 -21.54 11.65
CA ILE A 285 7.09 -21.25 11.36
C ILE A 285 7.74 -20.54 12.55
N TYR A 286 7.09 -19.53 13.11
CA TYR A 286 7.57 -18.80 14.27
C TYR A 286 7.79 -19.72 15.49
N ASN A 287 6.90 -20.70 15.70
CA ASN A 287 7.01 -21.70 16.78
C ASN A 287 8.21 -22.65 16.64
N SER A 288 8.93 -22.64 15.51
CA SER A 288 10.18 -23.42 15.37
C SER A 288 11.27 -22.96 16.34
N GLY A 289 11.19 -21.72 16.85
CA GLY A 289 12.19 -21.13 17.74
C GLY A 289 13.53 -20.84 17.05
N ILE A 290 13.60 -21.00 15.73
CA ILE A 290 14.81 -20.74 14.95
C ILE A 290 15.02 -19.23 14.85
N VAL A 291 16.26 -18.79 15.09
CA VAL A 291 16.67 -17.40 14.90
C VAL A 291 17.57 -17.31 13.67
N LEU A 292 17.18 -16.51 12.68
CA LEU A 292 17.91 -16.34 11.41
C LEU A 292 17.88 -14.87 10.97
N PRO A 293 18.96 -14.35 10.35
CA PRO A 293 18.99 -12.99 9.78
C PRO A 293 18.22 -12.94 8.45
N THR A 294 16.93 -13.30 8.48
CA THR A 294 16.07 -13.39 7.30
C THR A 294 15.84 -12.03 6.64
N ASN A 295 15.95 -10.95 7.43
CA ASN A 295 15.88 -9.57 6.98
C ASN A 295 16.89 -9.26 5.86
N LEU A 296 18.12 -9.78 5.93
CA LEU A 296 19.14 -9.58 4.90
C LEU A 296 18.72 -10.17 3.56
N TYR A 297 18.16 -11.39 3.55
CA TYR A 297 17.73 -12.02 2.31
C TYR A 297 16.57 -11.26 1.67
N VAL A 298 15.59 -10.83 2.47
CA VAL A 298 14.46 -10.04 1.95
C VAL A 298 14.96 -8.69 1.40
N LEU A 299 15.88 -8.02 2.09
CA LEU A 299 16.53 -6.79 1.64
C LEU A 299 17.23 -6.99 0.28
N TYR A 300 18.12 -7.98 0.18
CA TYR A 300 18.93 -8.21 -1.02
C TYR A 300 18.11 -8.67 -2.24
N ILE A 301 17.01 -9.39 -2.03
CA ILE A 301 16.15 -9.86 -3.13
C ILE A 301 15.24 -8.73 -3.62
N THR A 302 14.61 -8.01 -2.71
CA THR A 302 13.51 -7.09 -3.08
C THR A 302 13.99 -5.67 -3.40
N THR A 303 15.13 -5.22 -2.87
CA THR A 303 15.70 -3.90 -3.19
C THR A 303 16.04 -3.79 -4.69
N PRO A 304 16.70 -4.76 -5.33
CA PRO A 304 16.89 -4.72 -6.78
C PRO A 304 15.56 -4.76 -7.53
N LEU A 305 14.60 -5.58 -7.08
CA LEU A 305 13.28 -5.68 -7.71
C LEU A 305 12.56 -4.33 -7.75
N GLY A 306 12.62 -3.52 -6.68
CA GLY A 306 12.03 -2.19 -6.66
C GLY A 306 12.57 -1.28 -7.78
N PHE A 307 13.90 -1.22 -7.94
CA PHE A 307 14.53 -0.45 -9.02
C PHE A 307 14.28 -1.04 -10.40
N ILE A 308 14.32 -2.36 -10.54
CA ILE A 308 14.04 -3.06 -11.80
C ILE A 308 12.61 -2.76 -12.26
N LEU A 309 11.62 -2.86 -11.37
CA LEU A 309 10.22 -2.55 -11.68
C LEU A 309 10.04 -1.06 -12.06
N LEU A 310 10.77 -0.15 -11.42
CA LEU A 310 10.78 1.25 -11.79
C LEU A 310 11.42 1.46 -13.19
N GLY A 311 12.49 0.73 -13.51
CA GLY A 311 13.27 0.84 -14.74
C GLY A 311 12.66 0.13 -15.97
N ILE A 312 11.92 -0.97 -15.81
CA ILE A 312 11.38 -1.78 -16.91
C ILE A 312 10.46 -0.96 -17.84
N ARG A 313 9.83 0.10 -17.36
CA ARG A 313 9.03 1.01 -18.21
C ARG A 313 9.88 1.89 -19.14
N TYR A 314 11.09 2.25 -18.72
CA TYR A 314 12.00 3.06 -19.54
C TYR A 314 12.55 2.26 -20.71
N VAL A 315 12.85 0.97 -20.52
CA VAL A 315 13.37 0.10 -21.59
C VAL A 315 12.25 -0.42 -22.50
N ALA A 316 11.11 -0.85 -21.95
CA ALA A 316 10.01 -1.41 -22.75
C ALA A 316 9.25 -0.36 -23.60
N SER A 317 9.54 0.93 -23.45
CA SER A 317 8.96 2.00 -24.28
C SER A 317 9.85 2.48 -25.43
N GLY A 318 11.00 1.83 -25.67
CA GLY A 318 11.79 1.99 -26.89
C GLY A 318 12.34 3.40 -27.14
N GLN A 319 12.63 4.17 -26.09
CA GLN A 319 13.21 5.51 -26.23
C GLN A 319 14.34 5.71 -25.21
N PHE A 320 15.57 5.45 -25.65
CA PHE A 320 16.76 6.05 -25.05
C PHE A 320 16.88 7.48 -25.59
N PHE A 321 17.10 8.43 -24.67
CA PHE A 321 17.46 9.85 -24.86
C PHE A 321 16.81 10.62 -26.02
#